data_AF-A0A168NQZ2-F1
#
_entry.id   AF-A0A168NQZ2-F1
#
_cell.length_a   1.000
_cell.length_b   1.000
_cell.length_c   1.000
_cell.angle_alpha   90.00
_cell.angle_beta   90.00
_cell.angle_gamma   90.00
#
_symmetry.space_group_name_H-M   'P 1'
#
loop_
_entity.id
_entity.type
_entity.pdbx_description
1 polymer ?
#
loop_
_entity_poly.entity_id
_entity_poly.type
_entity_poly.pdbx_seq_one_letter_code
_entity_poly.pdbx_strand_id
1 'polypeptide(L)'
;MLRRGYLPVVRRRSSSFVAIVVVVVVVVVVADLNRWKNKSDAGGKKMRRNGKQQWRDKFKSHCAERMKLARQEQLDQRRHDSWMNSVIAQEWQQFRKEHEAELEQAGVDLYADLESMIDNNQRDTTMEGTEGALYEEHERLQQEELETAIETYESMSQQASICIKCQHYTFAHHDNIHQCTTCGFTMKKELIDAVNLTIQNHASVCSSQLEFTVEPGADGSIIGLCSGCDLWMLI
;
A
#
# COMPACT_ATOMS: atom_id res chain seq x y z
N MET A 1 32.94 33.34 93.77
CA MET A 1 32.90 33.60 92.31
C MET A 1 31.88 32.67 91.68
N LEU A 2 30.70 33.18 91.30
CA LEU A 2 29.59 32.40 90.74
C LEU A 2 29.43 32.76 89.25
N ARG A 3 29.56 31.78 88.36
CA ARG A 3 29.31 31.94 86.91
C ARG A 3 27.84 31.59 86.61
N ARG A 4 27.12 32.52 85.97
CA ARG A 4 25.78 32.33 85.39
C ARG A 4 25.92 31.73 83.97
N GLY A 5 25.21 30.63 83.71
CA GLY A 5 25.03 30.07 82.37
C GLY A 5 23.74 30.59 81.71
N TYR A 6 23.81 30.93 80.43
CA TYR A 6 22.68 31.29 79.57
C TYR A 6 22.21 30.07 78.77
N LEU A 7 20.89 29.82 78.74
CA LEU A 7 20.24 28.87 77.83
C LEU A 7 19.56 29.64 76.68
N PRO A 8 19.55 29.11 75.44
CA PRO A 8 18.90 29.75 74.30
C PRO A 8 17.39 29.41 74.22
N VAL A 9 16.59 30.42 73.88
CA VAL A 9 15.14 30.32 73.64
C VAL A 9 14.89 29.94 72.17
N VAL A 10 14.33 28.76 71.93
CA VAL A 10 13.90 28.31 70.60
C VAL A 10 12.46 28.77 70.34
N ARG A 11 12.28 29.74 69.44
CA ARG A 11 10.97 30.20 68.96
C ARG A 11 10.38 29.18 67.96
N ARG A 12 9.34 28.46 68.37
CA ARG A 12 8.46 27.67 67.46
C ARG A 12 7.68 28.63 66.55
N ARG A 13 7.99 28.63 65.25
CA ARG A 13 7.13 29.25 64.22
C ARG A 13 6.01 28.28 63.85
N SER A 14 4.80 28.81 63.79
CA SER A 14 3.53 28.13 63.52
C SER A 14 3.51 27.48 62.12
N SER A 15 3.40 26.15 62.10
CA SER A 15 3.36 25.26 60.93
C SER A 15 2.20 25.55 59.95
N SER A 16 1.14 26.24 60.40
CA SER A 16 -0.09 26.41 59.64
C SER A 16 0.01 27.38 58.46
N PHE A 17 0.97 28.32 58.47
CA PHE A 17 1.10 29.31 57.38
C PHE A 17 1.82 28.74 56.15
N VAL A 18 2.71 27.76 56.32
CA VAL A 18 3.46 27.18 55.19
C VAL A 18 2.55 26.29 54.34
N ALA A 19 1.62 25.56 54.96
CA ALA A 19 0.70 24.68 54.25
C ALA A 19 -0.26 25.44 53.32
N ILE A 20 -0.77 26.60 53.73
CA ILE A 20 -1.74 27.38 52.95
C ILE A 20 -1.09 27.99 51.71
N VAL A 21 0.15 28.46 51.82
CA VAL A 21 0.87 29.06 50.68
C VAL A 21 1.18 28.02 49.60
N VAL A 22 1.51 26.79 49.99
CA VAL A 22 1.81 25.72 49.02
C VAL A 22 0.58 25.31 48.21
N VAL A 23 -0.61 25.22 48.84
CA VAL A 23 -1.84 24.82 48.14
C VAL A 23 -2.25 25.86 47.11
N VAL A 24 -2.12 27.16 47.41
CA VAL A 24 -2.50 28.23 46.47
C VAL A 24 -1.59 28.25 45.24
N VAL A 25 -0.28 28.02 45.41
CA VAL A 25 0.66 27.99 44.28
C VAL A 25 0.39 26.80 43.35
N VAL A 26 0.07 25.62 43.88
CA VAL A 26 -0.23 24.43 43.07
C VAL A 26 -1.50 24.63 42.24
N VAL A 27 -2.56 25.21 42.82
CA VAL A 27 -3.83 25.44 42.10
C VAL A 27 -3.65 26.42 40.94
N VAL A 28 -2.85 27.48 41.13
CA VAL A 28 -2.57 28.47 40.07
C VAL A 28 -1.76 27.85 38.93
N VAL A 29 -0.73 27.05 39.24
CA VAL A 29 0.10 26.39 38.21
C VAL A 29 -0.70 25.36 37.41
N VAL A 30 -1.57 24.59 38.06
CA VAL A 30 -2.43 23.60 37.37
C VAL A 30 -3.47 24.28 36.47
N ALA A 31 -4.04 25.42 36.91
CA ALA A 31 -4.98 26.19 36.10
C ALA A 31 -4.33 26.77 34.84
N ASP A 32 -3.09 27.27 34.94
CA ASP A 32 -2.37 27.84 33.79
C ASP A 32 -1.90 26.76 32.79
N LEU A 33 -1.49 25.59 33.27
CA LEU A 33 -1.14 24.45 32.41
C LEU A 33 -2.33 23.94 31.59
N ASN A 34 -3.52 23.87 32.20
CA ASN A 34 -4.75 23.49 31.48
C ASN A 34 -5.19 24.54 30.46
N ARG A 35 -4.93 25.83 30.72
CA ARG A 35 -5.23 26.92 29.80
C ARG A 35 -4.33 26.91 28.56
N TRP A 36 -3.07 26.50 28.72
CA TRP A 36 -2.13 26.34 27.60
C TRP A 36 -2.45 25.14 26.72
N LYS A 37 -2.81 24.00 27.31
CA LYS A 37 -3.15 22.77 26.58
C LYS A 37 -4.38 22.91 25.67
N ASN A 38 -5.38 23.69 26.10
CA ASN A 38 -6.57 23.94 25.28
C ASN A 38 -6.35 24.93 24.11
N LYS A 39 -5.28 25.75 24.14
CA LYS A 39 -4.96 26.67 23.04
C LYS A 39 -4.12 26.03 21.92
N SER A 40 -3.36 24.97 22.21
CA SER A 40 -2.51 24.30 21.22
C SER A 40 -3.30 23.37 20.26
N ASP A 41 -4.45 22.84 20.67
CA ASP A 41 -5.15 21.81 19.89
C ASP A 41 -6.17 22.34 18.86
N ALA A 42 -6.63 23.59 19.00
CA ALA A 42 -7.66 24.16 18.12
C ALA A 42 -7.13 24.72 16.79
N GLY A 43 -5.84 25.10 16.72
CA GLY A 43 -5.25 25.73 15.53
C GLY A 43 -4.57 24.78 14.54
N GLY A 44 -4.00 23.66 15.02
CA GLY A 44 -3.15 22.77 14.19
C GLY A 44 -3.90 21.75 13.32
N LYS A 45 -5.12 21.34 13.71
CA LYS A 45 -5.85 20.25 13.01
C LYS A 45 -6.49 20.67 11.68
N LYS A 46 -6.85 21.96 11.49
CA LYS A 46 -7.45 22.43 10.23
C LYS A 46 -6.44 22.55 9.07
N MET A 47 -5.19 22.87 9.35
CA MET A 47 -4.18 23.11 8.31
C MET A 47 -3.63 21.80 7.70
N ARG A 48 -3.50 20.73 8.51
CA ARG A 48 -3.03 19.41 8.02
C ARG A 48 -4.06 18.64 7.16
N ARG A 49 -5.37 18.88 7.34
CA ARG A 49 -6.42 18.25 6.51
C ARG A 49 -6.41 18.73 5.06
N ASN A 50 -6.13 20.02 4.83
CA ASN A 50 -6.06 20.59 3.49
C ASN A 50 -4.89 20.03 2.66
N GLY A 51 -3.73 19.78 3.26
CA GLY A 51 -2.58 19.21 2.54
C GLY A 51 -2.83 17.78 2.04
N LYS A 52 -3.45 16.94 2.88
CA LYS A 52 -3.82 15.56 2.49
C LYS A 52 -4.86 15.55 1.37
N GLN A 53 -5.82 16.48 1.39
CA GLN A 53 -6.84 16.57 0.35
C GLN A 53 -6.24 17.06 -0.97
N GLN A 54 -5.43 18.13 -0.94
CA GLN A 54 -4.74 18.65 -2.13
C GLN A 54 -3.84 17.61 -2.79
N TRP A 55 -3.13 16.79 -1.99
CA TRP A 55 -2.30 15.72 -2.56
C TRP A 55 -3.15 14.63 -3.23
N ARG A 56 -4.25 14.22 -2.61
CA ARG A 56 -5.19 13.25 -3.21
C ARG A 56 -5.79 13.78 -4.51
N ASP A 57 -6.17 15.05 -4.55
CA ASP A 57 -6.74 15.67 -5.74
C ASP A 57 -5.69 15.79 -6.85
N LYS A 58 -4.44 16.14 -6.52
CA LYS A 58 -3.32 16.11 -7.47
C LYS A 58 -3.05 14.71 -8.02
N PHE A 59 -3.04 13.69 -7.16
CA PHE A 59 -2.83 12.31 -7.57
C PHE A 59 -3.94 11.82 -8.50
N LYS A 60 -5.21 12.10 -8.17
CA LYS A 60 -6.36 11.78 -9.02
C LYS A 60 -6.27 12.48 -10.37
N SER A 61 -5.91 13.76 -10.40
CA SER A 61 -5.71 14.53 -11.62
C SER A 61 -4.62 13.91 -12.49
N HIS A 62 -3.47 13.57 -11.89
CA HIS A 62 -2.35 12.97 -12.61
C HIS A 62 -2.70 11.57 -13.18
N CYS A 63 -3.44 10.76 -12.42
CA CYS A 63 -3.92 9.46 -12.91
C CYS A 63 -4.91 9.62 -14.08
N ALA A 64 -5.86 10.55 -13.97
CA ALA A 64 -6.80 10.86 -15.04
C ALA A 64 -6.10 11.38 -16.30
N GLU A 65 -5.06 12.20 -16.15
CA GLU A 65 -4.26 12.71 -17.26
C GLU A 65 -3.48 11.60 -17.96
N ARG A 66 -2.85 10.68 -17.22
CA ARG A 66 -2.18 9.50 -17.79
C ARG A 66 -3.13 8.62 -18.59
N MET A 67 -4.33 8.36 -18.06
CA MET A 67 -5.35 7.57 -18.76
C MET A 67 -5.82 8.29 -20.04
N LYS A 68 -5.97 9.61 -20.00
CA LYS A 68 -6.34 10.42 -21.16
C LYS A 68 -5.26 10.38 -22.25
N LEU A 69 -3.99 10.49 -21.88
CA LEU A 69 -2.86 10.40 -22.81
C LEU A 69 -2.75 9.02 -23.44
N ALA A 70 -2.82 7.94 -22.65
CA ALA A 70 -2.77 6.57 -23.17
C ALA A 70 -3.91 6.28 -24.17
N ARG A 71 -5.12 6.78 -23.88
CA ARG A 71 -6.26 6.66 -24.82
C ARG A 71 -6.04 7.46 -26.11
N GLN A 72 -5.45 8.65 -26.00
CA GLN A 72 -5.16 9.50 -27.15
C GLN A 72 -4.11 8.85 -28.05
N GLU A 73 -3.04 8.31 -27.47
CA GLU A 73 -2.00 7.56 -28.18
C GLU A 73 -2.57 6.37 -28.94
N GLN A 74 -3.46 5.57 -28.33
CA GLN A 74 -4.14 4.47 -29.03
C GLN A 74 -5.00 4.94 -30.21
N LEU A 75 -5.67 6.09 -30.08
CA LEU A 75 -6.46 6.65 -31.17
C LEU A 75 -5.56 7.15 -32.31
N ASP A 76 -4.44 7.78 -31.97
CA ASP A 76 -3.48 8.27 -32.95
C ASP A 76 -2.76 7.12 -33.66
N GLN A 77 -2.47 6.02 -32.96
CA GLN A 77 -1.98 4.78 -33.56
C GLN A 77 -2.98 4.22 -34.58
N ARG A 78 -4.26 4.08 -34.22
CA ARG A 78 -5.29 3.60 -35.17
C ARG A 78 -5.45 4.51 -36.38
N ARG A 79 -5.34 5.82 -36.19
CA ARG A 79 -5.37 6.80 -37.30
C ARG A 79 -4.15 6.65 -38.18
N HIS A 80 -2.97 6.45 -37.58
CA HIS A 80 -1.75 6.20 -38.31
C HIS A 80 -1.84 4.92 -39.12
N ASP A 81 -2.29 3.81 -38.53
CA ASP A 81 -2.48 2.54 -39.22
C ASP A 81 -3.50 2.67 -40.36
N SER A 82 -4.62 3.36 -40.11
CA SER A 82 -5.62 3.63 -41.15
C SER A 82 -5.08 4.50 -42.28
N TRP A 83 -4.25 5.50 -41.97
CA TRP A 83 -3.61 6.36 -42.96
C TRP A 83 -2.56 5.59 -43.75
N MET A 84 -1.72 4.80 -43.09
CA MET A 84 -0.73 3.91 -43.71
C MET A 84 -1.41 2.92 -44.66
N ASN A 85 -2.52 2.32 -44.27
CA ASN A 85 -3.30 1.44 -45.15
C ASN A 85 -3.84 2.18 -46.38
N SER A 86 -4.27 3.44 -46.23
CA SER A 86 -4.69 4.27 -47.35
C SER A 86 -3.52 4.64 -48.27
N VAL A 87 -2.34 4.92 -47.72
CA VAL A 87 -1.12 5.21 -48.49
C VAL A 87 -0.69 3.98 -49.28
N ILE A 88 -0.62 2.81 -48.62
CA ILE A 88 -0.29 1.54 -49.27
C ILE A 88 -1.28 1.23 -50.40
N ALA A 89 -2.58 1.45 -50.17
CA ALA A 89 -3.59 1.25 -51.21
C ALA A 89 -3.42 2.19 -52.41
N GLN A 90 -3.03 3.45 -52.17
CA GLN A 90 -2.75 4.42 -53.22
C GLN A 90 -1.47 4.09 -53.98
N GLU A 91 -0.38 3.75 -53.29
CA GLU A 91 0.87 3.31 -53.90
C GLU A 91 0.65 2.04 -54.75
N TRP A 92 -0.15 1.09 -54.26
CA TRP A 92 -0.52 -0.10 -55.01
C TRP A 92 -1.35 0.21 -56.27
N GLN A 93 -2.28 1.16 -56.19
CA GLN A 93 -3.04 1.61 -57.36
C GLN A 93 -2.14 2.33 -58.37
N GLN A 94 -1.21 3.16 -57.89
CA GLN A 94 -0.28 3.88 -58.74
C GLN A 94 0.70 2.94 -59.44
N PHE A 95 1.30 2.01 -58.69
CA PHE A 95 2.14 0.94 -59.24
C PHE A 95 1.38 0.15 -60.32
N ARG A 96 0.13 -0.25 -60.05
CA ARG A 96 -0.70 -0.92 -61.07
C ARG A 96 -0.87 -0.10 -62.33
N LYS A 97 -1.17 1.19 -62.19
CA LYS A 97 -1.36 2.09 -63.32
C LYS A 97 -0.08 2.30 -64.14
N GLU A 98 1.07 2.35 -63.48
CA GLU A 98 2.37 2.54 -64.14
C GLU A 98 2.82 1.28 -64.89
N HIS A 99 2.49 0.10 -64.36
CA HIS A 99 2.91 -1.19 -64.92
C HIS A 99 1.81 -1.94 -65.69
N GLU A 100 0.61 -1.37 -65.86
CA GLU A 100 -0.53 -2.00 -66.54
C GLU A 100 -0.16 -2.49 -67.94
N ALA A 101 0.52 -1.66 -68.74
CA ALA A 101 0.92 -2.02 -70.10
C ALA A 101 1.99 -3.13 -70.16
N GLU A 102 2.89 -3.18 -69.18
CA GLU A 102 3.90 -4.23 -69.08
C GLU A 102 3.28 -5.57 -68.63
N LEU A 103 2.30 -5.50 -67.71
CA LEU A 103 1.55 -6.65 -67.20
C LEU A 103 0.62 -7.25 -68.28
N GLU A 104 -0.05 -6.40 -69.06
CA GLU A 104 -0.84 -6.82 -70.23
C GLU A 104 0.04 -7.50 -71.29
N GLN A 105 1.23 -6.95 -71.55
CA GLN A 105 2.16 -7.53 -72.54
C GLN A 105 2.77 -8.86 -72.07
N ALA A 106 2.93 -9.04 -70.76
CA ALA A 106 3.37 -10.29 -70.14
C ALA A 106 2.26 -11.35 -70.04
N GLY A 107 1.00 -11.01 -70.34
CA GLY A 107 -0.14 -11.92 -70.27
C GLY A 107 -0.46 -12.38 -68.85
N VAL A 108 -0.08 -11.59 -67.83
CA VAL A 108 -0.36 -11.90 -66.43
C VAL A 108 -1.80 -11.48 -66.14
N ASP A 109 -2.68 -12.46 -65.94
CA ASP A 109 -4.05 -12.21 -65.49
C ASP A 109 -4.05 -11.81 -64.02
N LEU A 110 -3.99 -10.50 -63.79
CA LEU A 110 -3.93 -9.89 -62.46
C LEU A 110 -5.15 -10.22 -61.59
N TYR A 111 -6.30 -10.53 -62.18
CA TYR A 111 -7.48 -10.91 -61.40
C TYR A 111 -7.34 -12.32 -60.85
N ALA A 112 -6.84 -13.26 -61.65
CA ALA A 112 -6.59 -14.63 -61.21
C ALA A 112 -5.50 -14.70 -60.12
N ASP A 113 -4.46 -13.86 -60.22
CA ASP A 113 -3.37 -13.82 -59.24
C ASP A 113 -3.78 -13.12 -57.93
N LEU A 114 -4.60 -12.06 -58.02
CA LEU A 114 -5.16 -11.40 -56.84
C LEU A 114 -6.14 -12.32 -56.10
N GLU A 115 -6.98 -13.05 -56.84
CA GLU A 115 -7.92 -14.01 -56.27
C GLU A 115 -7.16 -15.18 -55.63
N SER A 116 -6.10 -15.69 -56.27
CA SER A 116 -5.19 -16.67 -55.65
C SER A 116 -4.49 -16.14 -54.41
N MET A 117 -4.06 -14.86 -54.37
CA MET A 117 -3.46 -14.27 -53.18
C MET A 117 -4.47 -14.11 -52.05
N ILE A 118 -5.70 -13.68 -52.34
CA ILE A 118 -6.77 -13.57 -51.35
C ILE A 118 -7.12 -14.95 -50.79
N ASP A 119 -7.22 -15.96 -51.66
CA ASP A 119 -7.49 -17.35 -51.26
C ASP A 119 -6.34 -17.95 -50.43
N ASN A 120 -5.09 -17.62 -50.76
CA ASN A 120 -3.91 -18.02 -49.98
C ASN A 120 -3.83 -17.31 -48.63
N ASN A 121 -4.14 -16.01 -48.58
CA ASN A 121 -4.15 -15.24 -47.33
C ASN A 121 -5.27 -15.75 -46.40
N GLN A 122 -6.46 -16.05 -46.93
CA GLN A 122 -7.55 -16.67 -46.18
C GLN A 122 -7.22 -18.12 -45.74
N ARG A 123 -6.42 -18.86 -46.54
CA ARG A 123 -5.88 -20.18 -46.16
C ARG A 123 -4.83 -20.09 -45.05
N ASP A 124 -3.94 -19.12 -45.09
CA ASP A 124 -2.99 -18.85 -44.01
C ASP A 124 -3.73 -18.40 -42.74
N THR A 125 -4.83 -17.65 -42.89
CA THR A 125 -5.72 -17.32 -41.75
C THR A 125 -6.47 -18.55 -41.22
N THR A 126 -6.65 -19.62 -42.00
CA THR A 126 -7.28 -20.87 -41.51
C THR A 126 -6.28 -21.89 -40.93
N MET A 127 -4.97 -21.67 -41.08
CA MET A 127 -3.94 -22.30 -40.24
C MET A 127 -3.81 -21.66 -38.83
N GLU A 128 -4.63 -20.67 -38.50
CA GLU A 128 -4.83 -20.15 -37.12
C GLU A 128 -5.27 -21.23 -36.11
N GLY A 129 -5.76 -22.39 -36.56
CA GLY A 129 -6.15 -23.47 -35.65
C GLY A 129 -4.95 -24.02 -34.83
N THR A 130 -3.75 -24.02 -35.41
CA THR A 130 -2.53 -24.50 -34.73
C THR A 130 -1.82 -23.40 -33.95
N GLU A 131 -1.69 -22.19 -34.51
CA GLU A 131 -1.06 -21.07 -33.78
C GLU A 131 -1.96 -20.54 -32.66
N GLY A 132 -3.27 -20.50 -32.86
CA GLY A 132 -4.25 -20.16 -31.82
C GLY A 132 -4.23 -21.16 -30.67
N ALA A 133 -4.11 -22.46 -30.96
CA ALA A 133 -3.97 -23.49 -29.93
C ALA A 133 -2.66 -23.35 -29.12
N LEU A 134 -1.55 -23.01 -29.80
CA LEU A 134 -0.27 -22.75 -29.13
C LEU A 134 -0.32 -21.49 -28.27
N TYR A 135 -1.01 -20.44 -28.74
CA TYR A 135 -1.20 -19.20 -28.00
C TYR A 135 -2.07 -19.42 -26.75
N GLU A 136 -3.19 -20.13 -26.88
CA GLU A 136 -4.08 -20.46 -25.76
C GLU A 136 -3.37 -21.35 -24.73
N GLU A 137 -2.58 -22.34 -25.17
CA GLU A 137 -1.78 -23.17 -24.27
C GLU A 137 -0.73 -22.35 -23.52
N HIS A 138 -0.08 -21.40 -24.20
CA HIS A 138 0.89 -20.51 -23.58
C HIS A 138 0.24 -19.58 -22.54
N GLU A 139 -0.92 -18.98 -22.82
CA GLU A 139 -1.66 -18.19 -21.82
C GLU A 139 -2.04 -19.03 -20.59
N ARG A 140 -2.48 -20.27 -20.80
CA ARG A 140 -2.82 -21.18 -19.70
C ARG A 140 -1.60 -21.48 -18.82
N LEU A 141 -0.43 -21.74 -19.42
CA LEU A 141 0.80 -21.99 -18.67
C LEU A 141 1.25 -20.78 -17.86
N GLN A 142 1.15 -19.56 -18.42
CA GLN A 142 1.46 -18.34 -17.69
C GLN A 142 0.52 -18.14 -16.49
N GLN A 143 -0.76 -18.47 -16.65
CA GLN A 143 -1.73 -18.37 -15.57
C GLN A 143 -1.45 -19.39 -14.46
N GLU A 144 -1.10 -20.63 -14.80
CA GLU A 144 -0.69 -21.66 -13.84
C GLU A 144 0.59 -21.27 -13.09
N GLU A 145 1.58 -20.70 -13.78
CA GLU A 145 2.81 -20.19 -13.16
C GLU A 145 2.50 -19.06 -12.16
N LEU A 146 1.61 -18.14 -12.54
CA LEU A 146 1.19 -17.04 -11.66
C LEU A 146 0.46 -17.55 -10.43
N GLU A 147 -0.47 -18.49 -10.59
CA GLU A 147 -1.20 -19.10 -9.46
C GLU A 147 -0.23 -19.82 -8.51
N THR A 148 0.71 -20.59 -9.05
CA THR A 148 1.75 -21.28 -8.26
C THR A 148 2.64 -20.29 -7.49
N ALA A 149 3.02 -19.18 -8.13
CA ALA A 149 3.82 -18.13 -7.50
C ALA A 149 3.06 -17.43 -6.36
N ILE A 150 1.75 -17.17 -6.55
CA ILE A 150 0.87 -16.60 -5.52
C ILE A 150 0.78 -17.57 -4.33
N GLU A 151 0.48 -18.85 -4.57
CA GLU A 151 0.37 -19.85 -3.51
C GLU A 151 1.69 -20.00 -2.72
N THR A 152 2.81 -19.98 -3.42
CA THR A 152 4.15 -20.00 -2.80
C THR A 152 4.37 -18.76 -1.93
N TYR A 153 4.05 -17.57 -2.44
CA TYR A 153 4.18 -16.33 -1.68
C TYR A 153 3.27 -16.30 -0.45
N GLU A 154 2.02 -16.75 -0.58
CA GLU A 154 1.07 -16.82 0.51
C GLU A 154 1.50 -17.82 1.57
N SER A 155 2.00 -19.00 1.18
CA SER A 155 2.53 -19.99 2.13
C SER A 155 3.75 -19.49 2.90
N MET A 156 4.67 -18.75 2.23
CA MET A 156 5.82 -18.12 2.89
C MET A 156 5.42 -16.96 3.81
N SER A 157 4.45 -16.15 3.38
CA SER A 157 3.87 -15.04 4.13
C SER A 157 3.19 -15.53 5.43
N GLN A 158 2.44 -16.63 5.36
CA GLN A 158 1.75 -17.22 6.51
C GLN A 158 2.72 -17.80 7.56
N GLN A 159 3.96 -18.15 7.18
CA GLN A 159 4.89 -18.86 8.06
C GLN A 159 5.82 -17.95 8.89
N ALA A 160 5.88 -16.65 8.64
CA ALA A 160 6.82 -15.76 9.31
C ALA A 160 6.11 -14.64 10.10
N SER A 161 5.42 -15.00 11.18
CA SER A 161 4.96 -13.98 12.14
C SER A 161 6.18 -13.34 12.83
N ILE A 162 6.29 -12.01 12.71
CA ILE A 162 7.36 -11.24 13.35
C ILE A 162 7.04 -11.09 14.84
N CYS A 163 8.05 -11.27 15.69
CA CYS A 163 7.97 -11.07 17.13
C CYS A 163 7.40 -9.68 17.45
N ILE A 164 6.22 -9.63 18.09
CA ILE A 164 5.56 -8.37 18.46
C ILE A 164 6.40 -7.51 19.40
N LYS A 165 7.10 -8.16 20.34
CA LYS A 165 7.95 -7.47 21.33
C LYS A 165 9.22 -6.89 20.72
N CYS A 166 9.79 -7.59 19.75
CA CYS A 166 11.09 -7.28 19.17
C CYS A 166 10.99 -6.49 17.87
N GLN A 167 9.93 -6.76 17.10
CA GLN A 167 9.65 -6.27 15.75
C GLN A 167 10.71 -6.58 14.67
N HIS A 168 11.72 -7.40 14.98
CA HIS A 168 12.84 -7.68 14.07
C HIS A 168 13.05 -9.17 13.73
N TYR A 169 12.56 -10.09 14.56
CA TYR A 169 12.86 -11.51 14.44
C TYR A 169 11.59 -12.34 14.34
N THR A 170 11.61 -13.43 13.59
CA THR A 170 10.47 -14.33 13.44
C THR A 170 10.29 -15.22 14.68
N PHE A 171 9.07 -15.69 14.90
CA PHE A 171 8.80 -16.73 15.88
C PHE A 171 9.28 -18.10 15.36
N ALA A 172 9.93 -18.88 16.22
CA ALA A 172 10.09 -20.32 16.02
C ALA A 172 8.81 -21.03 16.48
N HIS A 173 8.35 -21.98 15.67
CA HIS A 173 7.14 -22.76 15.94
C HIS A 173 7.49 -24.04 16.72
N HIS A 174 6.87 -24.21 17.89
CA HIS A 174 6.95 -25.42 18.70
C HIS A 174 5.54 -25.83 19.13
N ASP A 175 4.96 -26.81 18.42
CA ASP A 175 3.58 -27.29 18.60
C ASP A 175 2.54 -26.15 18.58
N ASN A 176 2.05 -25.76 19.75
CA ASN A 176 1.03 -24.72 19.95
C ASN A 176 1.60 -23.41 20.52
N ILE A 177 2.92 -23.31 20.65
CA ILE A 177 3.61 -22.14 21.20
C ILE A 177 4.59 -21.61 20.16
N HIS A 178 4.56 -20.30 19.98
CA HIS A 178 5.49 -19.56 19.17
C HIS A 178 6.46 -18.84 20.09
N GLN A 179 7.75 -19.06 19.90
CA GLN A 179 8.79 -18.48 20.72
C GLN A 179 9.75 -17.66 19.89
N CYS A 180 9.96 -16.39 20.26
CA CYS A 180 10.97 -15.59 19.62
C CYS A 180 12.36 -16.08 20.03
N THR A 181 13.20 -16.39 19.04
CA THR A 181 14.57 -16.89 19.23
C THR A 181 15.51 -15.86 19.87
N THR A 182 15.18 -14.56 19.78
CA THR A 182 16.04 -13.48 20.29
C THR A 182 15.65 -12.98 21.68
N CYS A 183 14.37 -12.64 21.89
CA CYS A 183 13.94 -12.07 23.17
C CYS A 183 13.29 -13.10 24.12
N GLY A 184 13.10 -14.34 23.66
CA GLY A 184 12.47 -15.41 24.43
C GLY A 184 10.96 -15.24 24.66
N PHE A 185 10.32 -14.24 24.07
CA PHE A 185 8.88 -14.02 24.21
C PHE A 185 8.11 -15.20 23.60
N THR A 186 7.20 -15.78 24.39
CA THR A 186 6.37 -16.91 24.00
C THR A 186 4.91 -16.50 23.89
N MET A 187 4.21 -17.09 22.93
CA MET A 187 2.80 -16.83 22.69
C MET A 187 2.09 -18.09 22.21
N LYS A 188 0.82 -18.28 22.60
CA LYS A 188 0.00 -19.37 22.06
C LYS A 188 -0.37 -19.08 20.61
N LYS A 189 -0.48 -20.14 19.80
CA LYS A 189 -0.90 -20.05 18.39
C LYS A 189 -2.22 -19.29 18.22
N GLU A 190 -3.21 -19.58 19.06
CA GLU A 190 -4.52 -18.92 19.05
C GLU A 190 -4.42 -17.39 19.19
N LEU A 191 -3.48 -16.90 20.02
CA LEU A 191 -3.27 -15.47 20.21
C LEU A 191 -2.57 -14.82 19.01
N ILE A 192 -1.64 -15.54 18.35
CA ILE A 192 -1.05 -15.10 17.07
C ILE A 192 -2.09 -15.03 15.98
N ASP A 193 -2.95 -16.03 15.88
CA ASP A 193 -4.02 -16.08 14.88
C ASP A 193 -5.00 -14.90 15.09
N ALA A 194 -5.36 -14.60 16.34
CA ALA A 194 -6.18 -13.45 16.70
C ALA A 194 -5.50 -12.11 16.35
N VAL A 195 -4.20 -11.97 16.61
CA VAL A 195 -3.41 -10.79 16.21
C VAL A 195 -3.37 -10.64 14.69
N ASN A 196 -3.11 -11.72 13.95
CA ASN A 196 -3.05 -11.68 12.49
C ASN A 196 -4.40 -11.34 11.86
N LEU A 197 -5.49 -11.93 12.35
CA LEU A 197 -6.85 -11.61 11.93
C LEU A 197 -7.18 -10.14 12.19
N THR A 198 -6.74 -9.62 13.34
CA THR A 198 -6.87 -8.21 13.71
C THR A 198 -6.12 -7.30 12.73
N ILE A 199 -4.89 -7.64 12.35
CA ILE A 199 -4.11 -6.91 11.35
C ILE A 199 -4.84 -6.89 10.00
N GLN A 200 -5.32 -8.05 9.55
CA GLN A 200 -6.02 -8.18 8.26
C GLN A 200 -7.32 -7.36 8.24
N ASN A 201 -8.14 -7.48 9.28
CA ASN A 201 -9.38 -6.71 9.40
C ASN A 201 -9.09 -5.19 9.42
N HIS A 202 -8.06 -4.77 10.15
CA HIS A 202 -7.64 -3.38 10.18
C HIS A 202 -7.16 -2.87 8.82
N ALA A 203 -6.33 -3.65 8.11
CA ALA A 203 -5.78 -3.30 6.81
C ALA A 203 -6.87 -3.07 5.74
N SER A 204 -8.04 -3.73 5.88
CA SER A 204 -9.19 -3.51 4.99
C SER A 204 -9.83 -2.12 5.12
N VAL A 205 -9.65 -1.45 6.27
CA VAL A 205 -10.29 -0.15 6.59
C VAL A 205 -9.27 0.99 6.68
N CYS A 206 -8.02 0.69 7.02
CA CYS A 206 -6.99 1.67 7.32
C CYS A 206 -5.65 1.27 6.70
N SER A 207 -5.05 2.21 5.95
CA SER A 207 -3.74 2.02 5.30
C SER A 207 -2.55 2.25 6.25
N SER A 208 -2.79 2.63 7.50
CA SER A 208 -1.74 2.83 8.50
C SER A 208 -1.35 1.51 9.15
N GLN A 209 -0.10 1.39 9.58
CA GLN A 209 0.39 0.21 10.28
C GLN A 209 -0.23 0.13 11.69
N LEU A 210 -0.56 -1.09 12.12
CA LEU A 210 -1.00 -1.40 13.47
C LEU A 210 0.23 -1.78 14.30
N GLU A 211 0.50 -1.04 15.37
CA GLU A 211 1.59 -1.32 16.29
C GLU A 211 1.05 -2.09 17.50
N PHE A 212 1.80 -3.08 17.96
CA PHE A 212 1.40 -3.90 19.10
C PHE A 212 2.36 -3.71 20.26
N THR A 213 1.81 -3.58 21.45
CA THR A 213 2.56 -3.49 22.70
C THR A 213 2.05 -4.54 23.67
N VAL A 214 2.96 -5.24 24.34
CA VAL A 214 2.63 -6.21 25.39
C VAL A 214 2.64 -5.48 26.72
N GLU A 215 1.56 -5.58 27.50
CA GLU A 215 1.46 -4.92 28.79
C GLU A 215 2.37 -5.59 29.84
N PRO A 216 3.27 -4.86 30.52
CA PRO A 216 4.12 -5.44 31.55
C PRO A 216 3.29 -5.79 32.80
N GLY A 217 3.22 -7.09 33.15
CA GLY A 217 2.63 -7.55 34.41
C GLY A 217 1.20 -8.05 34.33
N ALA A 218 0.54 -7.94 33.17
CA ALA A 218 -0.69 -8.67 32.87
C ALA A 218 -0.36 -10.00 32.15
N ASP A 219 -1.28 -10.96 32.19
CA ASP A 219 -1.15 -12.34 31.70
C ASP A 219 -1.01 -12.46 30.16
N GLY A 220 -0.15 -11.67 29.55
CA GLY A 220 0.07 -11.65 28.11
C GLY A 220 -0.97 -10.86 27.32
N SER A 221 -1.62 -9.84 27.92
CA SER A 221 -2.50 -8.95 27.17
C SER A 221 -1.72 -8.17 26.10
N ILE A 222 -2.29 -8.10 24.90
CA ILE A 222 -1.72 -7.41 23.76
C ILE A 222 -2.60 -6.23 23.39
N ILE A 223 -1.99 -5.06 23.34
CA ILE A 223 -2.68 -3.83 22.94
C ILE A 223 -2.21 -3.48 21.53
N GLY A 224 -3.14 -3.49 20.59
CA GLY A 224 -2.96 -2.97 19.24
C GLY A 224 -3.34 -1.48 19.18
N LEU A 225 -2.47 -0.65 18.62
CA LEU A 225 -2.65 0.80 18.46
C LEU A 225 -2.40 1.19 17.01
N CYS A 226 -3.36 1.89 16.39
CA CYS A 226 -3.15 2.49 15.07
C CYS A 226 -3.12 4.03 15.16
N SER A 227 -2.00 4.62 14.75
CA SER A 227 -1.82 6.08 14.69
C SER A 227 -2.66 6.79 13.62
N GLY A 228 -3.25 6.03 12.67
CA GLY A 228 -4.03 6.56 11.56
C GLY A 228 -5.50 6.78 11.88
N CYS A 229 -6.12 5.84 12.60
CA CYS A 229 -7.54 5.82 12.91
C CYS A 229 -7.85 5.90 14.41
N ASP A 230 -6.82 6.06 15.26
CA ASP A 230 -6.91 6.05 16.72
C ASP A 230 -7.63 4.80 17.27
N LEU A 231 -7.52 3.68 16.54
CA LEU A 231 -8.09 2.41 16.98
C LEU A 231 -7.19 1.81 18.07
N TRP A 232 -7.80 1.56 19.22
CA TRP A 232 -7.28 0.71 20.27
C TRP A 232 -7.99 -0.65 20.22
N MET A 233 -7.24 -1.74 20.29
CA MET A 233 -7.82 -3.06 20.49
C MET A 233 -7.02 -3.80 21.55
N LEU A 234 -7.75 -4.46 22.45
CA LEU A 234 -7.19 -5.33 23.48
C LEU A 234 -7.47 -6.77 23.06
N ILE A 235 -6.41 -7.55 22.91
CA ILE A 235 -6.43 -8.97 22.55
C ILE A 235 -5.92 -9.76 23.74
#